data_AF-A0A7G9QVW4-F1
#
_entry.id   AF-A0A7G9QVW4-F1
#
_cell.length_a   1.000
_cell.length_b   1.000
_cell.length_c   1.000
_cell.angle_alpha   90.00
_cell.angle_beta   90.00
_cell.angle_gamma   90.00
#
_symmetry.space_group_name_H-M   'P 1'
#
loop_
_entity.id
_entity.type
_entity.pdbx_description
1 polymer ?
#
loop_
_entity_poly.entity_id
_entity_poly.type
_entity_poly.pdbx_seq_one_letter_code
_entity_poly.pdbx_strand_id
1 'polypeptide(L)'
;MIFLGKPTRAKNALFAALCFLLSGMMFYSWAMFEGIPARTELRPASGRVTWVQDGKYGIKFALDGVPKSFDYASKGNAMGLVHDALSRPDRPVVTVLYDPSNPGGPIYSKDIYYGVFELSIAGKPFRSHVEIAEAWQTDENLAVWLGSFFVLGGIYLAWAAFHNRGAT
;
A
#
# COMPACT_ATOMS: atom_id res chain seq x y z
N MET A 1 -21.18 21.99 -14.11
CA MET A 1 -22.64 21.72 -14.09
C MET A 1 -22.81 20.22 -14.31
N ILE A 2 -22.93 19.45 -13.22
CA ILE A 2 -22.94 17.98 -13.28
C ILE A 2 -24.35 17.50 -13.67
N PHE A 3 -24.38 16.56 -14.59
CA PHE A 3 -25.54 16.02 -15.31
C PHE A 3 -26.50 15.21 -14.40
N LEU A 4 -27.05 15.79 -13.34
CA LEU A 4 -28.09 15.16 -12.50
C LEU A 4 -29.49 15.45 -13.05
N GLY A 5 -29.73 15.02 -14.30
CA GLY A 5 -31.09 14.85 -14.80
C GLY A 5 -31.77 13.66 -14.11
N LYS A 6 -33.11 13.65 -14.05
CA LYS A 6 -33.92 12.60 -13.37
C LYS A 6 -33.39 11.17 -13.61
N PRO A 7 -33.43 10.30 -12.58
CA PRO A 7 -32.99 8.91 -12.71
C PRO A 7 -33.86 8.20 -13.75
N THR A 8 -33.23 7.68 -14.80
CA THR A 8 -33.90 6.87 -15.83
C THR A 8 -33.43 5.42 -15.72
N ARG A 9 -34.23 4.49 -16.26
CA ARG A 9 -33.87 3.07 -16.32
C ARG A 9 -32.48 2.84 -16.92
N ALA A 10 -32.17 3.49 -18.03
CA ALA A 10 -30.88 3.35 -18.71
C ALA A 10 -29.71 3.85 -17.84
N LYS A 11 -29.87 4.99 -17.15
CA LYS A 11 -28.85 5.51 -16.22
C LYS A 11 -28.62 4.56 -15.05
N ASN A 12 -29.69 4.07 -14.43
CA ASN A 12 -29.59 3.15 -13.30
C ASN A 12 -28.94 1.82 -13.72
N ALA A 13 -29.26 1.29 -14.90
CA ALA A 13 -28.62 0.08 -15.42
C ALA A 13 -27.12 0.28 -15.70
N LEU A 14 -26.74 1.43 -16.29
CA LEU A 14 -25.34 1.77 -16.52
C LEU A 14 -24.56 1.89 -15.21
N PHE A 15 -25.09 2.61 -14.22
CA PHE A 15 -24.44 2.73 -12.92
C PHE A 15 -24.37 1.39 -12.18
N ALA A 16 -25.39 0.54 -12.28
CA ALA A 16 -25.35 -0.81 -11.72
C ALA A 16 -24.21 -1.64 -12.33
N ALA A 17 -24.05 -1.62 -13.66
CA ALA A 17 -22.96 -2.32 -14.34
C ALA A 17 -21.57 -1.79 -13.90
N LEU A 18 -21.42 -0.47 -13.76
CA LEU A 18 -20.19 0.13 -13.24
C LEU A 18 -19.89 -0.31 -11.80
N CYS A 19 -20.92 -0.36 -10.93
CA CYS A 19 -20.76 -0.86 -9.56
C CYS A 19 -20.29 -2.33 -9.56
N PHE A 20 -20.89 -3.20 -10.36
CA PHE A 20 -20.44 -4.60 -10.45
C PHE A 20 -19.03 -4.74 -11.00
N LEU A 21 -18.66 -3.93 -12.00
CA LEU A 21 -17.30 -3.92 -12.55
C LEU A 21 -16.27 -3.49 -11.49
N LEU A 22 -16.53 -2.39 -10.78
CA LEU A 22 -15.65 -1.91 -9.71
C LEU A 22 -15.54 -2.94 -8.57
N SER A 23 -16.65 -3.54 -8.17
CA SER A 23 -16.68 -4.62 -7.18
C SER A 23 -15.81 -5.80 -7.61
N GLY A 24 -15.97 -6.26 -8.86
CA GLY A 24 -15.17 -7.34 -9.43
C GLY A 24 -13.68 -7.02 -9.43
N MET A 25 -13.29 -5.78 -9.76
CA MET A 25 -11.89 -5.35 -9.69
C MET A 25 -11.35 -5.35 -8.26
N MET A 26 -12.13 -4.90 -7.27
CA MET A 26 -11.72 -4.90 -5.86
C MET A 26 -11.55 -6.33 -5.33
N PHE A 27 -12.51 -7.23 -5.57
CA PHE A 27 -12.39 -8.62 -5.13
C PHE A 27 -11.30 -9.39 -5.86
N TYR A 28 -11.08 -9.11 -7.15
CA TYR A 28 -9.95 -9.68 -7.88
C TYR A 28 -8.61 -9.22 -7.28
N SER A 29 -8.46 -7.92 -7.00
CA SER A 29 -7.25 -7.39 -6.35
C SER A 29 -7.02 -8.01 -4.98
N TRP A 30 -8.08 -8.21 -4.19
CA TRP A 30 -8.00 -8.86 -2.88
C TRP A 30 -7.62 -10.35 -3.01
N ALA A 31 -8.24 -11.09 -3.93
CA ALA A 31 -7.99 -12.51 -4.12
C ALA A 31 -6.58 -12.81 -4.67
N MET A 32 -5.99 -11.88 -5.43
CA MET A 32 -4.63 -12.00 -5.97
C MET A 32 -3.55 -11.46 -5.01
N PHE A 33 -3.94 -10.90 -3.86
CA PHE A 33 -2.98 -10.36 -2.92
C PHE A 33 -2.35 -11.48 -2.07
N GLU A 34 -1.05 -11.70 -2.22
CA GLU A 34 -0.32 -12.79 -1.53
C GLU A 34 0.19 -12.40 -0.13
N GLY A 35 -0.07 -11.18 0.34
CA GLY A 35 0.45 -10.70 1.61
C GLY A 35 1.76 -9.94 1.50
N ILE A 36 2.39 -9.73 2.66
CA ILE A 36 3.81 -9.37 2.74
C ILE A 36 4.64 -10.66 2.93
N PRO A 37 5.90 -10.68 2.48
CA PRO A 37 6.80 -11.83 2.66
C PRO A 37 6.91 -12.25 4.14
N ALA A 38 7.03 -13.56 4.36
CA ALA A 38 7.19 -14.10 5.70
C ALA A 38 8.51 -13.65 6.31
N ARG A 39 8.56 -13.42 7.63
CA ARG A 39 9.79 -12.95 8.29
C ARG A 39 11.01 -13.86 8.04
N THR A 40 10.78 -15.15 7.82
CA THR A 40 11.81 -16.16 7.50
C THR A 40 12.42 -15.98 6.10
N GLU A 41 11.73 -15.31 5.20
CA GLU A 41 12.18 -15.02 3.82
C GLU A 41 13.01 -13.73 3.76
N LEU A 42 12.90 -12.89 4.80
CA LEU A 42 13.61 -11.63 4.91
C LEU A 42 15.07 -11.83 5.32
N ARG A 43 15.92 -10.91 4.86
CA ARG A 43 17.35 -10.90 5.18
C ARG A 43 17.70 -9.72 6.06
N PRO A 44 18.50 -9.93 7.11
CA PRO A 44 19.02 -8.84 7.91
C PRO A 44 20.14 -8.11 7.18
N ALA A 45 20.19 -6.79 7.34
CA ALA A 45 21.38 -5.98 7.05
C ALA A 45 21.56 -4.98 8.19
N SER A 46 22.81 -4.68 8.53
CA SER A 46 23.13 -3.73 9.58
C SER A 46 24.34 -2.89 9.21
N GLY A 47 24.32 -1.62 9.60
CA GLY A 47 25.41 -0.68 9.34
C GLY A 47 25.06 0.73 9.77
N ARG A 48 26.02 1.64 9.68
CA ARG A 48 25.76 3.07 9.89
C ARG A 48 25.15 3.68 8.64
N VAL A 49 24.28 4.66 8.80
CA VAL A 49 23.69 5.37 7.67
C VAL A 49 24.77 6.16 6.91
N THR A 50 24.85 5.97 5.59
CA THR A 50 25.78 6.72 4.72
C THR A 50 25.11 7.92 4.09
N TRP A 51 23.87 7.74 3.64
CA TRP A 51 23.01 8.79 3.11
C TRP A 51 21.54 8.48 3.38
N VAL A 52 20.73 9.52 3.41
CA VAL A 52 19.27 9.49 3.54
C VAL A 52 18.69 10.41 2.47
N GLN A 53 17.59 9.99 1.85
CA GLN A 53 16.84 10.77 0.89
C GLN A 53 15.35 10.64 1.20
N ASP A 54 14.71 11.78 1.43
CA ASP A 54 13.26 11.84 1.57
C ASP A 54 12.56 11.65 0.23
N GLY A 55 11.49 10.86 0.27
CA GLY A 55 10.56 10.66 -0.82
C GLY A 55 9.13 10.91 -0.38
N LYS A 56 8.23 11.14 -1.36
CA LYS A 56 6.81 11.39 -1.10
C LYS A 56 6.11 10.24 -0.35
N TYR A 57 6.55 9.01 -0.58
CA TYR A 57 5.90 7.79 -0.07
C TYR A 57 6.81 6.88 0.76
N GLY A 58 8.03 7.32 1.04
CA GLY A 58 9.03 6.52 1.76
C GLY A 58 10.36 7.24 1.93
N ILE A 59 11.24 6.66 2.73
CA ILE A 59 12.58 7.18 3.03
C ILE A 59 13.59 6.20 2.44
N LYS A 60 14.43 6.71 1.55
CA LYS A 60 15.51 5.93 0.94
C LYS A 60 16.79 6.16 1.72
N PHE A 61 17.57 5.11 1.94
CA PHE A 61 18.86 5.24 2.63
C PHE A 61 19.80 4.09 2.25
N ALA A 62 21.08 4.26 2.54
CA ALA A 62 22.05 3.17 2.46
C ALA A 62 22.85 3.03 3.76
N LEU A 63 23.43 1.85 3.93
CA LEU A 63 24.22 1.48 5.09
C LEU A 63 25.67 1.26 4.69
N ASP A 64 26.59 1.68 5.54
CA ASP A 64 28.02 1.50 5.37
C ASP A 64 28.38 0.00 5.36
N GLY A 65 29.24 -0.41 4.44
CA GLY A 65 29.60 -1.81 4.23
C GLY A 65 28.52 -2.71 3.62
N VAL A 66 27.35 -2.17 3.26
CA VAL A 66 26.25 -2.93 2.63
C VAL A 66 26.06 -2.45 1.18
N PRO A 67 26.26 -3.31 0.16
CA PRO A 67 26.16 -2.91 -1.25
C PRO A 67 24.70 -2.80 -1.74
N LYS A 68 23.77 -2.42 -0.86
CA LYS A 68 22.33 -2.31 -1.14
C LYS A 68 21.79 -1.01 -0.58
N SER A 69 20.79 -0.48 -1.28
CA SER A 69 20.00 0.67 -0.83
C SER A 69 18.63 0.19 -0.39
N PHE A 70 18.04 0.88 0.58
CA PHE A 70 16.82 0.48 1.25
C PHE A 70 15.73 1.52 1.04
N ASP A 71 14.48 1.08 1.00
CA ASP A 71 13.29 1.93 0.97
C ASP A 71 12.38 1.59 2.15
N TYR A 72 12.26 2.54 3.07
CA TYR A 72 11.30 2.49 4.17
C TYR A 72 9.99 3.13 3.72
N ALA A 73 9.00 2.30 3.40
CA ALA A 73 7.69 2.77 2.99
C ALA A 73 6.96 3.53 4.11
N SER A 74 6.19 4.55 3.74
CA SER A 74 5.35 5.35 4.65
C SER A 74 4.26 4.57 5.39
N LYS A 75 3.90 3.39 4.86
CA LYS A 75 2.85 2.51 5.39
C LYS A 75 3.23 1.97 6.77
N GLY A 76 2.35 2.10 7.76
CA GLY A 76 2.65 1.71 9.16
C GLY A 76 3.15 2.86 10.06
N ASN A 77 3.06 4.12 9.59
CA ASN A 77 3.36 5.33 10.37
C ASN A 77 4.86 5.51 10.71
N ALA A 78 5.19 6.60 11.42
CA ALA A 78 6.52 6.97 11.94
C ALA A 78 7.59 7.47 10.93
N MET A 79 7.21 7.88 9.72
CA MET A 79 8.18 8.44 8.74
C MET A 79 9.03 9.58 9.30
N GLY A 80 8.42 10.63 9.87
CA GLY A 80 9.19 11.77 10.38
C GLY A 80 10.21 11.36 11.44
N LEU A 81 9.79 10.52 12.38
CA LEU A 81 10.65 10.01 13.45
C LEU A 81 11.77 9.09 12.92
N VAL A 82 11.51 8.28 11.90
CA VAL A 82 12.53 7.48 11.22
C VAL A 82 13.51 8.35 10.46
N HIS A 83 13.02 9.33 9.69
CA HIS A 83 13.87 10.25 8.96
C HIS A 83 14.81 10.98 9.92
N ASP A 84 14.26 11.56 11.00
CA ASP A 84 15.04 12.29 11.99
C ASP A 84 16.09 11.39 12.64
N ALA A 85 15.75 10.13 12.92
CA ALA A 85 16.68 9.17 13.52
C ALA A 85 17.78 8.70 12.56
N LEU A 86 17.48 8.53 11.27
CA LEU A 86 18.45 8.16 10.23
C LEU A 86 19.39 9.33 9.89
N SER A 87 18.88 10.56 9.96
CA SER A 87 19.60 11.79 9.62
C SER A 87 20.43 12.34 10.77
N ARG A 88 20.50 11.65 11.91
CA ARG A 88 21.27 12.13 13.07
C ARG A 88 22.77 12.22 12.79
N PRO A 89 23.47 13.25 13.31
CA PRO A 89 24.91 13.41 13.12
C PRO A 89 25.76 12.26 13.67
N ASP A 90 25.29 11.57 14.72
CA ASP A 90 25.98 10.46 15.35
C ASP A 90 25.89 9.15 14.56
N ARG A 91 25.15 9.13 13.44
CA ARG A 91 25.01 8.01 12.50
C ARG A 91 24.83 6.67 13.23
N PRO A 92 23.73 6.50 13.97
CA PRO A 92 23.49 5.29 14.74
C PRO A 92 23.51 4.06 13.84
N VAL A 93 23.87 2.91 14.41
CA VAL A 93 23.77 1.63 13.70
C VAL A 93 22.29 1.32 13.49
N VAL A 94 21.94 1.08 12.23
CA VAL A 94 20.62 0.72 11.78
C VAL A 94 20.64 -0.75 11.41
N THR A 95 19.62 -1.49 11.83
CA THR A 95 19.39 -2.87 11.42
C THR A 95 18.03 -2.97 10.77
N VAL A 96 18.01 -3.55 9.57
CA VAL A 96 16.81 -3.74 8.75
C VAL A 96 16.57 -5.22 8.48
N LEU A 97 15.31 -5.60 8.31
CA LEU A 97 14.93 -6.78 7.54
C LEU A 97 14.35 -6.33 6.20
N TYR A 98 14.90 -6.84 5.11
CA TYR A 98 14.48 -6.54 3.75
C TYR A 98 14.21 -7.81 2.96
N ASP A 99 13.36 -7.69 1.93
CA ASP A 99 13.11 -8.77 0.98
C ASP A 99 14.13 -8.71 -0.16
N PRO A 100 15.04 -9.70 -0.30
CA PRO A 100 16.00 -9.72 -1.40
C PRO A 100 15.39 -10.14 -2.75
N SER A 101 14.21 -10.77 -2.75
CA SER A 101 13.57 -11.36 -3.93
C SER A 101 12.77 -10.35 -4.74
N ASN A 102 12.40 -9.22 -4.13
CA ASN A 102 11.58 -8.18 -4.74
C ASN A 102 12.27 -6.80 -4.71
N PRO A 103 13.34 -6.59 -5.49
CA PRO A 103 13.95 -5.27 -5.65
C PRO A 103 13.00 -4.32 -6.39
N GLY A 104 12.79 -3.13 -5.82
CA GLY A 104 11.97 -2.07 -6.39
C GLY A 104 12.80 -0.89 -6.89
N GLY A 105 12.22 -0.06 -7.76
CA GLY A 105 12.86 1.16 -8.23
C GLY A 105 11.96 1.94 -9.19
N PRO A 106 12.20 3.25 -9.39
CA PRO A 106 11.48 4.01 -10.40
C PRO A 106 11.77 3.48 -11.80
N ILE A 107 10.74 3.30 -12.64
CA ILE A 107 10.87 2.76 -14.01
C ILE A 107 11.79 3.57 -14.94
N TYR A 108 12.07 4.83 -14.57
CA TYR A 108 12.91 5.76 -15.32
C TYR A 108 14.34 5.89 -14.76
N SER A 109 14.70 5.10 -13.74
CA SER A 109 16.05 5.05 -13.16
C SER A 109 16.58 3.61 -13.10
N LYS A 110 17.91 3.48 -13.02
CA LYS A 110 18.59 2.21 -12.70
C LYS A 110 18.75 2.00 -11.20
N ASP A 111 18.29 2.95 -10.38
CA ASP A 111 18.39 2.85 -8.92
C ASP A 111 17.50 1.73 -8.39
N ILE A 112 18.11 0.82 -7.63
CA ILE A 112 17.44 -0.31 -7.00
C ILE A 112 17.39 -0.07 -5.50
N TYR A 113 16.20 -0.25 -4.92
CA TYR A 113 15.94 -0.16 -3.50
C TYR A 113 15.20 -1.41 -3.02
N TYR A 114 15.58 -1.89 -1.85
CA TYR A 114 14.96 -3.04 -1.21
C TYR A 114 13.98 -2.57 -0.13
N GLY A 115 12.74 -3.07 -0.19
CA GLY A 115 11.70 -2.72 0.77
C GLY A 115 12.06 -3.18 2.19
N VAL A 116 11.94 -2.27 3.15
CA VAL A 116 12.21 -2.53 4.58
C VAL A 116 10.91 -2.91 5.30
N PHE A 117 10.92 -4.09 5.91
CA PHE A 117 9.78 -4.63 6.67
C PHE A 117 9.98 -4.61 8.18
N GLU A 118 11.22 -4.53 8.65
CA GLU A 118 11.56 -4.32 10.06
C GLU A 118 12.71 -3.32 10.13
N LEU A 119 12.64 -2.37 11.05
CA LEU A 119 13.64 -1.34 11.24
C LEU A 119 13.92 -1.17 12.73
N SER A 120 15.20 -1.24 13.10
CA SER A 120 15.68 -0.84 14.42
C SER A 120 16.88 0.08 14.30
N ILE A 121 16.96 1.06 15.19
CA ILE A 121 18.02 2.08 15.20
C ILE A 121 18.60 2.10 16.61
N ALA A 122 19.91 1.91 16.72
CA ALA A 122 20.61 1.77 18.00
C ALA A 122 19.96 0.74 18.94
N GLY A 123 19.47 -0.37 18.38
CA GLY A 123 18.81 -1.45 19.12
C GLY A 123 17.36 -1.15 19.56
N LYS A 124 16.83 0.04 19.29
CA LYS A 124 15.42 0.36 19.53
C LYS A 124 14.59 0.00 18.29
N PRO A 125 13.49 -0.76 18.43
CA PRO A 125 12.60 -1.01 17.31
C PRO A 125 11.84 0.26 16.92
N PHE A 126 11.84 0.59 15.62
CA PHE A 126 11.09 1.70 15.03
C PHE A 126 9.90 1.19 14.21
N ARG A 127 10.01 -0.01 13.66
CA ARG A 127 8.92 -0.75 13.02
C ARG A 127 9.21 -2.24 13.11
N SER A 128 8.21 -3.01 13.52
CA SER A 128 8.24 -4.47 13.51
C SER A 128 7.62 -5.04 12.23
N HIS A 129 7.99 -6.28 11.88
CA HIS A 129 7.34 -7.03 10.79
C HIS A 129 5.82 -7.20 11.03
N VAL A 130 5.40 -7.35 12.29
CA VAL A 130 3.99 -7.49 12.67
C VAL A 130 3.21 -6.22 12.40
N GLU A 131 3.72 -5.06 12.80
CA GLU A 131 3.05 -3.76 12.56
C GLU A 131 2.84 -3.47 11.07
N ILE A 132 3.84 -3.79 10.23
CA ILE A 132 3.67 -3.63 8.78
C ILE A 132 2.68 -4.67 8.24
N ALA A 133 2.69 -5.92 8.71
CA ALA A 133 1.71 -6.93 8.31
C ALA A 133 0.27 -6.47 8.60
N GLU A 134 0.01 -5.93 9.80
CA GLU A 134 -1.29 -5.40 10.20
C GLU A 134 -1.72 -4.19 9.35
N ALA A 135 -0.79 -3.29 9.04
CA ALA A 135 -1.04 -2.15 8.18
C ALA A 135 -1.41 -2.59 6.74
N TRP A 136 -0.83 -3.69 6.25
CA TRP A 136 -1.20 -4.26 4.95
C TRP A 136 -2.55 -4.96 4.97
N GLN A 137 -2.84 -5.75 6.01
CA GLN A 137 -4.15 -6.40 6.18
C GLN A 137 -5.30 -5.40 6.31
N THR A 138 -5.06 -4.24 6.91
CA THR A 138 -6.07 -3.18 7.02
C THR A 138 -6.50 -2.65 5.63
N ASP A 139 -5.54 -2.48 4.72
CA ASP A 139 -5.83 -2.05 3.34
C ASP A 139 -6.57 -3.14 2.55
N GLU A 140 -6.26 -4.42 2.79
CA GLU A 140 -6.99 -5.55 2.18
C GLU A 140 -8.44 -5.60 2.64
N ASN A 141 -8.69 -5.41 3.94
CA ASN A 141 -10.03 -5.35 4.49
C ASN A 141 -10.83 -4.20 3.87
N LEU A 142 -10.18 -3.06 3.60
CA LEU A 142 -10.83 -1.94 2.91
C LEU A 142 -11.29 -2.32 1.49
N ALA A 143 -10.49 -3.09 0.74
CA ALA A 143 -10.88 -3.57 -0.58
C ALA A 143 -12.13 -4.47 -0.52
N VAL A 144 -12.21 -5.35 0.49
CA VAL A 144 -13.40 -6.19 0.73
C VAL A 144 -14.62 -5.33 1.05
N TRP A 145 -14.49 -4.38 1.98
CA TRP A 145 -15.57 -3.47 2.36
C TRP A 145 -16.10 -2.64 1.18
N LEU A 146 -15.20 -2.05 0.39
CA LEU A 146 -15.57 -1.30 -0.81
C LEU A 146 -16.18 -2.21 -1.87
N GLY A 147 -15.61 -3.40 -2.07
CA GLY A 147 -16.15 -4.43 -2.96
C GLY A 147 -17.60 -4.76 -2.62
N SER A 148 -17.89 -5.05 -1.35
CA SER A 148 -19.25 -5.33 -0.85
C SER A 148 -20.18 -4.13 -0.99
N PHE A 149 -19.72 -2.92 -0.67
CA PHE A 149 -20.51 -1.70 -0.86
C PHE A 149 -20.95 -1.53 -2.31
N PHE A 150 -20.06 -1.75 -3.27
CA PHE A 150 -20.39 -1.70 -4.69
C PHE A 150 -21.34 -2.83 -5.13
N VAL A 151 -21.25 -4.04 -4.56
CA VAL A 151 -22.25 -5.10 -4.81
C VAL A 151 -23.64 -4.62 -4.40
N LEU A 152 -23.79 -4.11 -3.17
CA LEU A 152 -25.07 -3.66 -2.64
C LEU A 152 -25.63 -2.48 -3.46
N GLY A 153 -24.78 -1.52 -3.82
CA GLY A 153 -25.14 -0.42 -4.70
C GLY A 153 -25.58 -0.90 -6.09
N GLY A 154 -24.85 -1.86 -6.68
CA GLY A 154 -25.20 -2.48 -7.96
C GLY A 154 -26.55 -3.20 -7.93
N ILE A 155 -26.81 -3.98 -6.88
CA ILE A 155 -28.10 -4.66 -6.65
C ILE A 155 -29.24 -3.65 -6.54
N TYR A 156 -29.07 -2.61 -5.73
CA TYR A 156 -30.07 -1.57 -5.54
C TYR A 156 -30.38 -0.82 -6.85
N LEU A 157 -29.35 -0.43 -7.61
CA LEU A 157 -29.51 0.28 -8.87
C LEU A 157 -30.12 -0.61 -9.96
N ALA A 158 -29.77 -1.89 -10.01
CA ALA A 158 -30.40 -2.86 -10.90
C ALA A 158 -31.89 -3.00 -10.55
N TRP A 159 -32.22 -3.18 -9.27
CA TRP A 159 -33.60 -3.22 -8.79
C TRP A 159 -34.38 -1.96 -9.18
N ALA A 160 -33.81 -0.77 -8.97
CA ALA A 160 -34.42 0.50 -9.36
C ALA A 160 -34.61 0.63 -10.88
N ALA A 161 -33.68 0.11 -11.69
CA ALA A 161 -33.83 0.07 -13.14
C ALA A 161 -34.99 -0.84 -13.58
N PHE A 162 -35.20 -1.97 -12.88
CA PHE A 162 -36.32 -2.86 -13.16
C PHE A 162 -37.68 -2.29 -12.74
N HIS A 163 -37.73 -1.43 -11.72
CA HIS A 163 -38.97 -0.82 -11.21
C HIS A 163 -39.32 0.50 -11.91
N ASN A 164 -38.34 1.25 -12.45
CA ASN A 164 -38.57 2.48 -13.21
C ASN A 164 -39.09 2.24 -14.65
N ARG A 165 -39.94 1.23 -14.87
CA ARG A 165 -40.50 0.89 -16.19
C ARG A 165 -41.50 1.92 -16.73
N GLY A 166 -41.94 2.91 -15.93
CA GLY A 166 -43.03 3.82 -16.27
C GLY A 166 -42.67 5.27 -16.64
N ALA A 167 -41.39 5.64 -16.71
CA ALA A 167 -40.97 7.01 -17.08
C ALA A 167 -40.14 6.98 -18.37
N THR A 168 -40.84 6.90 -19.50
CA THR A 168 -40.32 7.27 -20.83
C THR A 168 -40.47 8.76 -21.04
#